data_AF-A0A328SQN5-F1
#
_entry.id   AF-A0A328SQN5-F1
#
_cell.length_a   1.000
_cell.length_b   1.000
_cell.length_c   1.000
_cell.angle_alpha   90.00
_cell.angle_beta   90.00
_cell.angle_gamma   90.00
#
_symmetry.space_group_name_H-M   'P 1'
#
loop_
_entity.id
_entity.type
_entity.pdbx_description
1 polymer ?
#
loop_
_entity_poly.entity_id
_entity_poly.type
_entity_poly.pdbx_seq_one_letter_code
_entity_poly.pdbx_strand_id
1 'polypeptide(L)'
;VNQNSISITPRRNAKYYADYGYGVVLNSTTRLSFTNNNVTSKGTATYNILMDHSNNNIISTNVFKVKGSQPYGVSSVYSTHNTIKENIFDITMKNYGTTNDVMYSQLIAPGDDGVLLSKKSHNNSITANTIKTNAQWAVYVDNDSVQNNVTNNSLQSNMTYGDKAVKNESKALVQNNYLYPIKCSAKNVDGVVGGKITLIAYMSSRTSDVSNVTATFRLGSTNVGTSKITGGKATVTYQIPTYWRAGNYDVMVVMGGTNFQNSTARATATITKNQTKTLITADKVLGTPGSTVQMNAAVKDVLGNNMNGKVDFILNGTTMATQMLTDGKANYSYKIPSNSPITTMPLVIRYHGNDQYAPSNLSTILGVQDKVTASVYYSNATIGSPITFGAKFTVKNKTLTGGKVAVKINGLTIGTTNIVNGIATYDYVVP
;
A
#
# COMPACT_ATOMS: atom_id res chain seq x y z
N VAL A 1 -31.88 18.40 21.41
CA VAL A 1 -31.35 18.54 22.78
C VAL A 1 -29.90 18.10 22.78
N ASN A 2 -28.97 19.02 23.04
CA ASN A 2 -27.53 18.79 22.89
C ASN A 2 -26.73 19.35 24.06
N GLN A 3 -25.70 18.62 24.53
CA GLN A 3 -24.75 19.07 25.55
C GLN A 3 -25.36 19.42 26.91
N ASN A 4 -26.32 18.62 27.40
CA ASN A 4 -26.95 18.82 28.71
C ASN A 4 -26.48 17.79 29.74
N SER A 5 -26.64 18.15 31.02
CA SER A 5 -26.53 17.22 32.14
C SER A 5 -27.88 17.14 32.85
N ILE A 6 -28.50 15.97 32.85
CA ILE A 6 -29.82 15.71 33.44
C ILE A 6 -29.64 14.71 34.59
N SER A 7 -30.15 15.06 35.78
CA SER A 7 -30.05 14.20 36.96
C SER A 7 -31.41 14.04 37.62
N ILE A 8 -31.87 12.79 37.75
CA ILE A 8 -33.20 12.46 38.26
C ILE A 8 -33.04 11.46 39.39
N THR A 9 -33.50 11.84 40.58
CA THR A 9 -33.41 11.00 41.79
C THR A 9 -34.67 11.20 42.63
N PRO A 10 -35.83 10.77 42.13
CA PRO A 10 -37.08 10.90 42.87
C PRO A 10 -37.02 10.04 44.13
N ARG A 11 -37.50 10.60 45.24
CA ARG A 11 -37.49 10.00 46.57
C ARG A 11 -38.87 10.08 47.17
N ARG A 12 -39.32 8.98 47.77
CA ARG A 12 -40.52 8.96 48.62
C ARG A 12 -40.24 9.63 49.96
N ASN A 13 -39.04 9.42 50.50
CA ASN A 13 -38.50 10.13 51.67
C ASN A 13 -36.97 10.03 51.71
N ALA A 14 -36.33 10.50 52.78
CA ALA A 14 -34.87 10.48 52.92
C ALA A 14 -34.25 9.08 52.81
N LYS A 15 -35.03 8.02 53.11
CA LYS A 15 -34.58 6.62 53.15
C LYS A 15 -34.95 5.83 51.89
N TYR A 16 -36.09 6.12 51.26
CA TYR A 16 -36.63 5.33 50.15
C TYR A 16 -36.75 6.13 48.84
N TYR A 17 -36.42 5.46 47.74
CA TYR A 17 -36.64 5.98 46.40
C TYR A 17 -38.13 5.99 46.06
N ALA A 18 -38.52 6.84 45.11
CA ALA A 18 -39.86 6.80 44.56
C ALA A 18 -40.04 5.59 43.65
N ASP A 19 -41.30 5.20 43.46
CA ASP A 19 -41.70 4.03 42.67
C ASP A 19 -41.26 4.18 41.21
N TYR A 20 -41.42 5.37 40.62
CA TYR A 20 -41.09 5.65 39.23
C TYR A 20 -40.16 6.85 39.08
N GLY A 21 -39.18 6.75 38.17
CA GLY A 21 -38.31 7.83 37.75
C GLY A 21 -38.12 7.84 36.23
N TYR A 22 -38.42 8.97 35.59
CA TYR A 22 -38.30 9.12 34.14
C TYR A 22 -37.27 10.18 33.79
N GLY A 23 -36.29 9.75 32.99
CA GLY A 23 -35.24 10.52 32.33
C GLY A 23 -35.79 11.53 31.35
N VAL A 24 -35.93 11.04 30.11
CA VAL A 24 -36.53 11.75 29.00
C VAL A 24 -37.72 10.92 28.51
N VAL A 25 -38.89 11.53 28.43
CA VAL A 25 -40.10 10.89 27.90
C VAL A 25 -40.37 11.45 26.52
N LEU A 26 -40.37 10.56 25.53
CA LEU A 26 -40.74 10.84 24.15
C LEU A 26 -42.12 10.22 23.94
N ASN A 27 -43.16 11.05 23.99
CA ASN A 27 -44.53 10.62 23.68
C ASN A 27 -44.94 11.25 22.36
N SER A 28 -45.28 10.43 21.37
CA SER A 28 -45.65 10.87 20.02
C SER A 28 -44.63 11.83 19.40
N THR A 29 -43.35 11.67 19.77
CA THR A 29 -42.28 12.59 19.37
C THR A 29 -41.68 12.13 18.05
N THR A 30 -41.50 13.07 17.13
CA THR A 30 -40.97 12.79 15.81
C THR A 30 -39.73 13.62 15.51
N ARG A 31 -38.72 13.02 14.87
CA ARG A 31 -37.51 13.71 14.38
C ARG A 31 -36.70 14.47 15.45
N LEU A 32 -36.75 14.04 16.72
CA LEU A 32 -35.88 14.57 17.76
C LEU A 32 -34.44 14.15 17.50
N SER A 33 -33.49 15.08 17.70
CA SER A 33 -32.08 14.77 17.88
C SER A 33 -31.68 15.00 19.34
N PHE A 34 -31.38 13.93 20.06
CA PHE A 34 -30.95 13.92 21.46
C PHE A 34 -29.49 13.43 21.52
N THR A 35 -28.54 14.37 21.61
CA THR A 35 -27.12 14.08 21.39
C THR A 35 -26.17 14.66 22.43
N ASN A 36 -25.04 14.00 22.70
CA ASN A 36 -23.98 14.51 23.58
C ASN A 36 -24.47 14.93 24.99
N ASN A 37 -25.49 14.27 25.52
CA ASN A 37 -26.00 14.56 26.87
C ASN A 37 -25.47 13.54 27.88
N ASN A 38 -25.44 13.93 29.15
CA ASN A 38 -25.18 13.05 30.28
C ASN A 38 -26.46 12.94 31.12
N VAL A 39 -27.04 11.75 31.22
CA VAL A 39 -28.31 11.52 31.93
C VAL A 39 -28.09 10.48 33.01
N THR A 40 -28.26 10.90 34.26
CA THR A 40 -28.16 10.03 35.44
C THR A 40 -29.52 9.89 36.10
N SER A 41 -30.00 8.67 36.28
CA SER A 41 -31.32 8.40 36.86
C SER A 41 -31.25 7.36 37.97
N LYS A 42 -31.98 7.58 39.07
CA LYS A 42 -32.10 6.67 40.21
C LYS A 42 -33.53 6.56 40.71
N GLY A 43 -34.04 5.35 40.88
CA GLY A 43 -35.39 5.12 41.39
C GLY A 43 -35.70 3.62 41.50
N THR A 44 -36.91 3.25 41.92
CA THR A 44 -37.28 1.83 41.97
C THR A 44 -37.45 1.26 40.56
N ALA A 45 -38.46 1.71 39.81
CA ALA A 45 -38.55 1.54 38.36
C ALA A 45 -38.06 2.83 37.68
N THR A 46 -37.09 2.72 36.78
CA THR A 46 -36.46 3.92 36.22
C THR A 46 -36.17 3.76 34.75
N TYR A 47 -36.48 4.80 33.97
CA TYR A 47 -36.38 4.80 32.52
C TYR A 47 -35.54 5.99 32.08
N ASN A 48 -34.32 5.79 31.60
CA ASN A 48 -33.51 6.94 31.15
C ASN A 48 -34.09 7.57 29.88
N ILE A 49 -34.58 6.74 28.96
CA ILE A 49 -35.44 7.17 27.86
C ILE A 49 -36.65 6.26 27.82
N LEU A 50 -37.84 6.86 27.83
CA LEU A 50 -39.09 6.19 27.51
C LEU A 50 -39.58 6.70 26.15
N MET A 51 -39.86 5.79 25.22
CA MET A 51 -40.44 6.10 23.92
C MET A 51 -41.79 5.44 23.78
N ASP A 52 -42.82 6.25 23.54
CA ASP A 52 -44.18 5.83 23.27
C ASP A 52 -44.67 6.51 21.98
N HIS A 53 -45.19 5.73 21.04
CA HIS A 53 -45.67 6.18 19.72
C HIS A 53 -44.71 7.14 18.97
N SER A 54 -43.41 7.01 19.19
CA SER A 54 -42.41 7.98 18.73
C SER A 54 -41.63 7.47 17.52
N ASN A 55 -41.32 8.33 16.55
CA ASN A 55 -40.70 7.90 15.30
C ASN A 55 -39.62 8.81 14.73
N ASN A 56 -38.67 8.22 14.01
CA ASN A 56 -37.57 8.95 13.34
C ASN A 56 -36.67 9.76 14.30
N ASN A 57 -36.59 9.39 15.58
CA ASN A 57 -35.73 10.07 16.54
C ASN A 57 -34.29 9.53 16.48
N ILE A 58 -33.32 10.39 16.77
CA ILE A 58 -31.90 10.05 16.88
C ILE A 58 -31.46 10.29 18.31
N ILE A 59 -31.05 9.22 18.98
CA ILE A 59 -30.47 9.23 20.31
C ILE A 59 -29.01 8.83 20.12
N SER A 60 -28.07 9.79 20.15
CA SER A 60 -26.68 9.45 19.88
C SER A 60 -25.62 10.13 20.74
N THR A 61 -24.52 9.42 20.96
CA THR A 61 -23.33 10.00 21.62
C THR A 61 -23.63 10.49 23.06
N ASN A 62 -24.64 9.94 23.72
CA ASN A 62 -25.00 10.27 25.09
C ASN A 62 -24.35 9.30 26.09
N VAL A 63 -24.24 9.74 27.35
CA VAL A 63 -23.85 8.90 28.48
C VAL A 63 -25.04 8.74 29.42
N PHE A 64 -25.50 7.51 29.59
CA PHE A 64 -26.63 7.13 30.41
C PHE A 64 -26.14 6.32 31.61
N LYS A 65 -26.41 6.80 32.83
CA LYS A 65 -26.13 6.08 34.08
C LYS A 65 -27.45 5.81 34.81
N VAL A 66 -27.88 4.57 34.91
CA VAL A 66 -29.17 4.22 35.56
C VAL A 66 -28.92 3.31 36.74
N LYS A 67 -29.54 3.59 37.89
CA LYS A 67 -29.58 2.65 39.02
C LYS A 67 -31.00 2.48 39.55
N GLY A 68 -31.45 1.25 39.70
CA GLY A 68 -32.77 1.00 40.28
C GLY A 68 -33.05 -0.48 40.50
N SER A 69 -34.18 -0.81 41.11
CA SER A 69 -34.62 -2.21 41.19
C SER A 69 -34.97 -2.75 39.80
N GLN A 70 -35.55 -1.90 38.95
CA GLN A 70 -35.99 -2.18 37.58
C GLN A 70 -35.56 -1.01 36.66
N PRO A 71 -34.28 -0.93 36.26
CA PRO A 71 -33.76 0.16 35.46
C PRO A 71 -33.69 -0.18 33.95
N TYR A 72 -34.35 0.62 33.12
CA TYR A 72 -34.13 0.66 31.68
C TYR A 72 -33.19 1.79 31.27
N GLY A 73 -32.28 1.48 30.34
CA GLY A 73 -31.55 2.52 29.59
C GLY A 73 -32.47 3.22 28.60
N VAL A 74 -33.04 2.43 27.68
CA VAL A 74 -34.11 2.86 26.77
C VAL A 74 -35.24 1.84 26.81
N SER A 75 -36.47 2.29 26.92
CA SER A 75 -37.65 1.46 26.81
C SER A 75 -38.56 2.01 25.72
N SER A 76 -39.05 1.15 24.85
CA SER A 76 -39.78 1.56 23.66
C SER A 76 -41.04 0.73 23.43
N VAL A 77 -42.16 1.43 23.23
CA VAL A 77 -43.45 0.88 22.79
C VAL A 77 -43.99 1.66 21.59
N TYR A 78 -44.59 0.96 20.63
CA TYR A 78 -45.22 1.51 19.42
C TYR A 78 -44.36 2.51 18.64
N SER A 79 -43.04 2.44 18.79
CA SER A 79 -42.12 3.48 18.32
C SER A 79 -41.25 2.94 17.20
N THR A 80 -41.17 3.65 16.08
CA THR A 80 -40.59 3.11 14.85
C THR A 80 -39.52 3.99 14.22
N HIS A 81 -38.59 3.42 13.46
CA HIS A 81 -37.58 4.18 12.71
C HIS A 81 -36.66 5.03 13.60
N ASN A 82 -36.52 4.70 14.89
CA ASN A 82 -35.62 5.42 15.79
C ASN A 82 -34.20 4.84 15.67
N THR A 83 -33.21 5.71 15.79
CA THR A 83 -31.79 5.35 15.79
C THR A 83 -31.18 5.62 17.15
N ILE A 84 -30.73 4.56 17.81
CA ILE A 84 -30.00 4.59 19.08
C ILE A 84 -28.55 4.22 18.75
N LYS A 85 -27.64 5.20 18.73
CA LYS A 85 -26.25 4.95 18.30
C LYS A 85 -25.16 5.62 19.12
N GLU A 86 -24.01 5.00 19.23
CA GLU A 86 -22.81 5.61 19.85
C GLU A 86 -23.01 6.06 21.30
N ASN A 87 -24.03 5.57 22.00
CA ASN A 87 -24.27 5.91 23.39
C ASN A 87 -23.49 4.98 24.34
N ILE A 88 -23.27 5.43 25.56
CA ILE A 88 -22.73 4.64 26.66
C ILE A 88 -23.83 4.47 27.70
N PHE A 89 -24.30 3.25 27.90
CA PHE A 89 -25.24 2.86 28.96
C PHE A 89 -24.50 2.08 30.05
N ASP A 90 -24.51 2.63 31.25
CA ASP A 90 -24.03 2.00 32.49
C ASP A 90 -25.24 1.82 33.41
N ILE A 91 -25.79 0.61 33.41
CA ILE A 91 -27.07 0.28 34.04
C ILE A 91 -26.79 -0.68 35.19
N THR A 92 -27.30 -0.35 36.36
CA THR A 92 -27.10 -1.16 37.56
C THR A 92 -28.44 -1.44 38.24
N MET A 93 -28.90 -2.68 38.16
CA MET A 93 -29.87 -3.21 39.08
C MET A 93 -29.33 -3.21 40.50
N LYS A 94 -30.05 -2.54 41.40
CA LYS A 94 -29.80 -2.50 42.83
C LYS A 94 -31.14 -2.35 43.53
N ASN A 95 -31.37 -3.13 44.60
CA ASN A 95 -32.60 -3.06 45.36
C ASN A 95 -32.80 -1.66 45.97
N TYR A 96 -33.71 -0.89 45.37
CA TYR A 96 -34.16 0.44 45.79
C TYR A 96 -35.62 0.44 46.30
N GLY A 97 -36.23 -0.75 46.40
CA GLY A 97 -37.62 -0.94 46.83
C GLY A 97 -38.45 -1.72 45.81
N THR A 98 -39.76 -1.76 46.04
CA THR A 98 -40.78 -2.31 45.13
C THR A 98 -41.62 -1.18 44.53
N THR A 99 -42.15 -1.39 43.33
CA THR A 99 -43.17 -0.51 42.76
C THR A 99 -44.54 -0.97 43.25
N ASN A 100 -45.41 -0.02 43.60
CA ASN A 100 -46.83 -0.33 43.69
C ASN A 100 -47.38 -0.33 42.25
N ASP A 101 -48.13 -1.37 41.88
CA ASP A 101 -48.77 -1.47 40.57
C ASP A 101 -49.77 -0.32 40.38
N VAL A 102 -49.35 0.71 39.65
CA VAL A 102 -50.28 1.69 39.10
C VAL A 102 -50.57 1.22 37.68
N MET A 103 -51.57 0.35 37.55
CA MET A 103 -52.08 -0.18 36.27
C MET A 103 -52.70 0.96 35.45
N TYR A 104 -51.86 1.80 34.83
CA TYR A 104 -52.25 2.53 33.64
C TYR A 104 -51.87 1.70 32.42
N SER A 105 -52.85 1.34 31.61
CA SER A 105 -52.73 0.47 30.42
C SER A 105 -51.73 0.98 29.35
N GLN A 106 -51.26 2.21 29.47
CA GLN A 106 -50.32 2.87 28.55
C GLN A 106 -48.87 2.90 29.05
N LEU A 107 -48.57 2.43 30.28
CA LEU A 107 -47.20 2.40 30.79
C LEU A 107 -46.43 1.17 30.31
N ILE A 108 -45.14 1.35 30.04
CA ILE A 108 -44.20 0.24 29.86
C ILE A 108 -44.04 -0.44 31.22
N ALA A 109 -44.16 -1.77 31.24
CA ALA A 109 -44.00 -2.52 32.49
C ALA A 109 -42.57 -2.35 33.03
N PRO A 110 -42.40 -2.21 34.35
CA PRO A 110 -41.08 -2.18 34.94
C PRO A 110 -40.24 -3.42 34.60
N GLY A 111 -38.95 -3.21 34.34
CA GLY A 111 -37.98 -4.24 33.99
C GLY A 111 -36.57 -3.65 33.96
N ASP A 112 -35.61 -4.40 33.44
CA ASP A 112 -34.19 -4.20 33.70
C ASP A 112 -33.29 -4.21 32.45
N ASP A 113 -33.89 -4.32 31.27
CA ASP A 113 -33.13 -4.41 30.03
C ASP A 113 -32.34 -3.12 29.73
N GLY A 114 -31.19 -3.28 29.10
CA GLY A 114 -30.43 -2.12 28.64
C GLY A 114 -31.22 -1.29 27.64
N VAL A 115 -31.73 -1.97 26.60
CA VAL A 115 -32.69 -1.43 25.64
C VAL A 115 -33.82 -2.44 25.44
N LEU A 116 -35.06 -2.01 25.65
CA LEU A 116 -36.26 -2.78 25.36
C LEU A 116 -36.99 -2.21 24.14
N LEU A 117 -37.27 -3.06 23.15
CA LEU A 117 -38.20 -2.80 22.05
C LEU A 117 -39.38 -3.76 22.17
N SER A 118 -40.58 -3.22 22.41
CA SER A 118 -41.79 -3.99 22.65
C SER A 118 -43.00 -3.35 21.99
N LYS A 119 -44.14 -4.05 21.96
CA LYS A 119 -45.43 -3.51 21.47
C LYS A 119 -45.30 -2.84 20.10
N LYS A 120 -44.93 -3.59 19.05
CA LYS A 120 -44.81 -3.10 17.66
C LYS A 120 -43.79 -1.98 17.44
N SER A 121 -42.69 -1.99 18.19
CA SER A 121 -41.58 -1.07 17.97
C SER A 121 -40.70 -1.55 16.81
N HIS A 122 -41.08 -1.19 15.59
CA HIS A 122 -40.48 -1.68 14.34
C HIS A 122 -39.38 -0.80 13.74
N ASN A 123 -38.53 -1.37 12.89
CA ASN A 123 -37.60 -0.60 12.06
C ASN A 123 -36.62 0.30 12.85
N ASN A 124 -36.33 -0.03 14.10
CA ASN A 124 -35.37 0.70 14.92
C ASN A 124 -33.95 0.14 14.72
N SER A 125 -32.96 1.03 14.89
CA SER A 125 -31.55 0.71 14.75
C SER A 125 -30.81 0.95 16.06
N ILE A 126 -30.20 -0.09 16.61
CA ILE A 126 -29.34 -0.06 17.80
C ILE A 126 -27.93 -0.41 17.33
N THR A 127 -27.05 0.60 17.21
CA THR A 127 -25.72 0.40 16.61
C THR A 127 -24.59 1.19 17.28
N ALA A 128 -23.40 0.61 17.38
CA ALA A 128 -22.21 1.26 17.96
C ALA A 128 -22.37 1.74 19.41
N ASN A 129 -23.34 1.23 20.18
CA ASN A 129 -23.50 1.57 21.59
C ASN A 129 -22.58 0.72 22.47
N THR A 130 -22.20 1.24 23.64
CA THR A 130 -21.73 0.42 24.77
C THR A 130 -22.91 0.24 25.72
N ILE A 131 -23.37 -0.98 25.94
CA ILE A 131 -24.43 -1.31 26.90
C ILE A 131 -23.85 -2.28 27.92
N LYS A 132 -23.69 -1.81 29.14
CA LYS A 132 -23.30 -2.62 30.29
C LYS A 132 -24.45 -2.62 31.29
N THR A 133 -24.98 -3.81 31.56
CA THR A 133 -26.01 -4.04 32.57
C THR A 133 -25.70 -5.30 33.36
N ASN A 134 -26.16 -5.36 34.61
CA ASN A 134 -26.23 -6.59 35.40
C ASN A 134 -27.61 -7.26 35.33
N ALA A 135 -28.45 -6.86 34.37
CA ALA A 135 -29.66 -7.56 33.96
C ALA A 135 -29.36 -8.83 33.18
N GLN A 136 -30.40 -9.64 32.95
CA GLN A 136 -30.26 -10.85 32.15
C GLN A 136 -29.86 -10.54 30.70
N TRP A 137 -30.43 -9.48 30.10
CA TRP A 137 -30.21 -9.11 28.71
C TRP A 137 -29.76 -7.66 28.56
N ALA A 138 -28.84 -7.41 27.64
CA ALA A 138 -28.43 -6.05 27.30
C ALA A 138 -29.43 -5.39 26.35
N VAL A 139 -30.03 -6.18 25.46
CA VAL A 139 -31.10 -5.73 24.56
C VAL A 139 -32.18 -6.81 24.53
N TYR A 140 -33.43 -6.40 24.61
CA TYR A 140 -34.58 -7.26 24.40
C TYR A 140 -35.44 -6.71 23.25
N VAL A 141 -35.62 -7.52 22.23
CA VAL A 141 -36.58 -7.29 21.15
C VAL A 141 -37.71 -8.33 21.28
N ASP A 142 -38.88 -7.83 21.65
CA ASP A 142 -40.12 -8.61 21.83
C ASP A 142 -40.65 -9.14 20.50
N ASN A 143 -41.46 -10.20 20.55
CA ASN A 143 -41.95 -10.98 19.41
C ASN A 143 -42.62 -10.14 18.31
N ASP A 144 -43.36 -9.10 18.69
CA ASP A 144 -44.13 -8.25 17.81
C ASP A 144 -43.31 -7.05 17.27
N SER A 145 -42.05 -6.93 17.66
CA SER A 145 -41.16 -5.82 17.28
C SER A 145 -40.20 -6.26 16.17
N VAL A 146 -40.73 -6.32 14.94
CA VAL A 146 -40.01 -6.80 13.74
C VAL A 146 -39.14 -5.73 13.05
N GLN A 147 -38.24 -6.20 12.17
CA GLN A 147 -37.35 -5.38 11.32
C GLN A 147 -36.40 -4.46 12.10
N ASN A 148 -36.07 -4.82 13.33
CA ASN A 148 -35.07 -4.11 14.12
C ASN A 148 -33.67 -4.63 13.82
N ASN A 149 -32.68 -3.75 13.97
CA ASN A 149 -31.26 -4.08 13.82
C ASN A 149 -30.53 -3.83 15.14
N VAL A 150 -29.82 -4.84 15.64
CA VAL A 150 -28.93 -4.75 16.80
C VAL A 150 -27.54 -5.16 16.34
N THR A 151 -26.71 -4.19 15.95
CA THR A 151 -25.43 -4.50 15.28
C THR A 151 -24.27 -3.67 15.78
N ASN A 152 -23.07 -4.24 15.80
CA ASN A 152 -21.84 -3.50 16.11
C ASN A 152 -21.85 -2.82 17.50
N ASN A 153 -22.58 -3.36 18.48
CA ASN A 153 -22.60 -2.83 19.85
C ASN A 153 -21.62 -3.60 20.75
N SER A 154 -21.05 -2.89 21.73
CA SER A 154 -20.38 -3.48 22.87
C SER A 154 -21.45 -3.85 23.92
N LEU A 155 -21.85 -5.13 23.98
CA LEU A 155 -22.94 -5.61 24.84
C LEU A 155 -22.40 -6.50 25.95
N GLN A 156 -22.76 -6.16 27.19
CA GLN A 156 -22.49 -6.95 28.38
C GLN A 156 -23.74 -7.00 29.26
N SER A 157 -24.24 -8.21 29.50
CA SER A 157 -25.25 -8.50 30.52
C SER A 157 -24.64 -9.29 31.68
N ASN A 158 -25.45 -9.69 32.66
CA ASN A 158 -24.99 -10.51 33.80
C ASN A 158 -24.46 -11.88 33.38
N MET A 159 -25.07 -12.49 32.36
CA MET A 159 -24.80 -13.88 31.98
C MET A 159 -24.14 -14.02 30.60
N THR A 160 -24.27 -13.01 29.76
CA THR A 160 -23.93 -13.11 28.34
C THR A 160 -23.34 -11.80 27.81
N TYR A 161 -22.78 -11.85 26.61
CA TYR A 161 -22.14 -10.70 25.96
C TYR A 161 -22.28 -10.81 24.44
N GLY A 162 -22.00 -9.72 23.74
CA GLY A 162 -22.12 -9.64 22.29
C GLY A 162 -23.52 -10.06 21.80
N ASP A 163 -23.60 -10.80 20.69
CA ASP A 163 -24.89 -11.24 20.12
C ASP A 163 -25.71 -12.08 21.10
N LYS A 164 -25.05 -12.85 21.98
CA LYS A 164 -25.72 -13.66 23.01
C LYS A 164 -26.37 -12.84 24.11
N ALA A 165 -26.05 -11.55 24.24
CA ALA A 165 -26.70 -10.63 25.18
C ALA A 165 -27.99 -10.00 24.66
N VAL A 166 -28.43 -10.41 23.46
CA VAL A 166 -29.70 -9.97 22.87
C VAL A 166 -30.74 -11.07 23.03
N LYS A 167 -31.81 -10.78 23.77
CA LYS A 167 -33.02 -11.59 23.73
C LYS A 167 -33.79 -11.22 22.47
N ASN A 168 -33.76 -12.10 21.46
CA ASN A 168 -34.40 -11.87 20.18
C ASN A 168 -35.61 -12.81 20.04
N GLU A 169 -36.76 -12.37 20.54
CA GLU A 169 -38.03 -13.09 20.34
C GLU A 169 -38.69 -12.71 19.01
N SER A 170 -38.19 -11.66 18.35
CA SER A 170 -38.53 -11.31 16.98
C SER A 170 -37.52 -11.87 15.99
N LYS A 171 -37.70 -11.57 14.70
CA LYS A 171 -36.72 -11.84 13.65
C LYS A 171 -35.81 -10.62 13.42
N ALA A 172 -35.32 -9.98 14.48
CA ALA A 172 -34.39 -8.86 14.37
C ALA A 172 -33.02 -9.33 13.82
N LEU A 173 -32.34 -8.46 13.09
CA LEU A 173 -30.96 -8.71 12.66
C LEU A 173 -30.01 -8.45 13.83
N VAL A 174 -29.39 -9.51 14.34
CA VAL A 174 -28.40 -9.46 15.42
C VAL A 174 -27.06 -9.94 14.88
N GLN A 175 -26.08 -9.05 14.78
CA GLN A 175 -24.76 -9.41 14.26
C GLN A 175 -23.67 -8.46 14.72
N ASN A 176 -22.44 -8.97 14.80
CA ASN A 176 -21.23 -8.20 15.09
C ASN A 176 -21.29 -7.46 16.43
N ASN A 177 -22.12 -7.88 17.38
CA ASN A 177 -22.05 -7.34 18.74
C ASN A 177 -20.94 -8.07 19.50
N TYR A 178 -20.15 -7.31 20.24
CA TYR A 178 -18.92 -7.75 20.90
C TYR A 178 -18.90 -7.32 22.36
N LEU A 179 -17.91 -7.75 23.13
CA LEU A 179 -17.69 -7.26 24.49
C LEU A 179 -16.65 -6.15 24.50
N TYR A 180 -15.52 -6.37 23.84
CA TYR A 180 -14.35 -5.49 23.89
C TYR A 180 -14.04 -4.86 22.52
N PRO A 181 -14.03 -3.53 22.39
CA PRO A 181 -13.59 -2.89 21.15
C PRO A 181 -12.07 -3.04 20.98
N ILE A 182 -11.60 -3.11 19.73
CA ILE A 182 -10.19 -3.09 19.36
C ILE A 182 -9.86 -1.76 18.69
N LYS A 183 -8.83 -1.06 19.20
CA LYS A 183 -8.15 0.01 18.45
C LYS A 183 -6.87 -0.56 17.86
N CYS A 184 -6.83 -0.65 16.54
CA CYS A 184 -5.70 -1.19 15.78
C CYS A 184 -4.93 -0.06 15.07
N SER A 185 -3.60 -0.13 15.05
CA SER A 185 -2.76 0.70 14.19
C SER A 185 -1.64 -0.13 13.56
N ALA A 186 -1.21 0.23 12.35
CA ALA A 186 -0.11 -0.43 11.65
C ALA A 186 1.07 0.54 11.49
N LYS A 187 2.29 0.02 11.50
CA LYS A 187 3.51 0.81 11.33
C LYS A 187 3.99 0.77 9.88
N ASN A 188 4.37 1.94 9.34
CA ASN A 188 5.12 1.99 8.09
C ASN A 188 6.46 1.27 8.24
N VAL A 189 6.96 0.71 7.14
CA VAL A 189 8.18 -0.08 7.16
C VAL A 189 8.88 0.00 5.81
N ASP A 190 10.20 -0.06 5.83
CA ASP A 190 11.00 -0.12 4.60
C ASP A 190 11.55 -1.53 4.41
N GLY A 191 11.68 -1.94 3.16
CA GLY A 191 12.21 -3.24 2.79
C GLY A 191 13.00 -3.19 1.49
N VAL A 192 13.73 -4.27 1.21
CA VAL A 192 14.46 -4.46 -0.04
C VAL A 192 13.96 -5.74 -0.69
N VAL A 193 13.78 -5.73 -2.01
CA VAL A 193 13.47 -6.91 -2.81
C VAL A 193 14.49 -8.03 -2.53
N GLY A 194 14.00 -9.24 -2.25
CA GLY A 194 14.86 -10.37 -1.84
C GLY A 194 15.30 -10.34 -0.37
N GLY A 195 14.97 -9.30 0.38
CA GLY A 195 15.25 -9.17 1.82
C GLY A 195 14.08 -9.58 2.71
N LYS A 196 14.33 -9.65 4.03
CA LYS A 196 13.28 -9.82 5.04
C LYS A 196 12.75 -8.47 5.52
N ILE A 197 11.45 -8.37 5.70
CA ILE A 197 10.76 -7.22 6.29
C ILE A 197 9.96 -7.69 7.51
N THR A 198 9.84 -6.86 8.54
CA THR A 198 9.00 -7.16 9.72
C THR A 198 7.83 -6.20 9.80
N LEU A 199 6.63 -6.72 9.60
CA LEU A 199 5.39 -5.97 9.73
C LEU A 199 5.00 -5.90 11.21
N ILE A 200 4.59 -4.71 11.66
CA ILE A 200 4.24 -4.46 13.06
C ILE A 200 2.88 -3.78 13.11
N ALA A 201 2.02 -4.28 13.99
CA ALA A 201 0.78 -3.62 14.36
C ALA A 201 0.64 -3.53 15.88
N TYR A 202 -0.05 -2.49 16.34
CA TYR A 202 -0.33 -2.22 17.73
C TYR A 202 -1.82 -2.32 18.01
N MET A 203 -2.13 -2.77 19.21
CA MET A 203 -3.48 -2.99 19.70
C MET A 203 -3.68 -2.33 21.06
N SER A 204 -4.83 -1.71 21.25
CA SER A 204 -5.38 -1.45 22.59
C SER A 204 -6.84 -1.88 22.68
N SER A 205 -7.25 -2.29 23.88
CA SER A 205 -8.63 -2.67 24.20
C SER A 205 -8.96 -2.27 25.64
N ARG A 206 -10.22 -2.48 26.06
CA ARG A 206 -10.68 -2.20 27.43
C ARG A 206 -10.35 -3.33 28.42
N THR A 207 -9.76 -4.42 27.94
CA THR A 207 -9.29 -5.55 28.73
C THR A 207 -7.80 -5.78 28.49
N SER A 208 -7.10 -6.29 29.50
CA SER A 208 -5.72 -6.77 29.38
C SER A 208 -5.65 -8.21 28.86
N ASP A 209 -6.71 -9.01 29.01
CA ASP A 209 -6.78 -10.37 28.44
C ASP A 209 -7.11 -10.31 26.96
N VAL A 210 -6.09 -10.50 26.12
CA VAL A 210 -6.17 -10.52 24.65
C VAL A 210 -5.75 -11.88 24.08
N SER A 211 -5.80 -12.94 24.89
CA SER A 211 -5.34 -14.29 24.54
C SER A 211 -6.02 -14.88 23.29
N ASN A 212 -7.28 -14.50 23.05
CA ASN A 212 -8.10 -14.94 21.92
C ASN A 212 -8.06 -14.02 20.69
N VAL A 213 -7.20 -12.98 20.70
CA VAL A 213 -7.07 -12.05 19.57
C VAL A 213 -5.91 -12.42 18.67
N THR A 214 -6.16 -12.38 17.37
CA THR A 214 -5.13 -12.57 16.34
C THR A 214 -5.09 -11.37 15.39
N ALA A 215 -3.93 -11.13 14.80
CA ALA A 215 -3.69 -10.12 13.77
C ALA A 215 -3.26 -10.82 12.48
N THR A 216 -4.00 -10.61 11.40
CA THR A 216 -3.69 -11.12 10.06
C THR A 216 -3.12 -9.99 9.21
N PHE A 217 -1.89 -10.17 8.69
CA PHE A 217 -1.18 -9.17 7.90
C PHE A 217 -1.25 -9.49 6.41
N ARG A 218 -1.43 -8.44 5.60
CA ARG A 218 -1.31 -8.47 4.14
C ARG A 218 -0.35 -7.38 3.70
N LEU A 219 0.40 -7.67 2.65
CA LEU A 219 1.32 -6.75 1.98
C LEU A 219 0.96 -6.71 0.49
N GLY A 220 0.39 -5.59 0.04
CA GLY A 220 -0.33 -5.50 -1.22
C GLY A 220 -1.48 -6.51 -1.26
N SER A 221 -1.52 -7.33 -2.31
CA SER A 221 -2.48 -8.43 -2.43
C SER A 221 -2.11 -9.68 -1.63
N THR A 222 -0.86 -9.81 -1.17
CA THR A 222 -0.33 -11.05 -0.59
C THR A 222 -0.70 -11.19 0.89
N ASN A 223 -1.22 -12.35 1.29
CA ASN A 223 -1.37 -12.70 2.71
C ASN A 223 0.00 -13.11 3.26
N VAL A 224 0.47 -12.39 4.26
CA VAL A 224 1.82 -12.50 4.81
C VAL A 224 1.87 -13.45 6.01
N GLY A 225 0.78 -13.52 6.78
CA GLY A 225 0.67 -14.42 7.92
C GLY A 225 -0.17 -13.86 9.06
N THR A 226 -0.27 -14.64 10.14
CA THR A 226 -1.02 -14.30 11.34
C THR A 226 -0.13 -14.30 12.58
N SER A 227 -0.44 -13.45 13.55
CA SER A 227 0.27 -13.35 14.84
C SER A 227 -0.72 -13.18 15.99
N LYS A 228 -0.41 -13.75 17.15
CA LYS A 228 -1.07 -13.39 18.41
C LYS A 228 -0.64 -11.99 18.87
N ILE A 229 -1.41 -11.40 19.78
CA ILE A 229 -1.06 -10.13 20.42
C ILE A 229 -0.25 -10.41 21.69
N THR A 230 0.97 -9.86 21.78
CA THR A 230 1.82 -9.95 22.97
C THR A 230 2.25 -8.55 23.38
N GLY A 231 1.96 -8.13 24.61
CA GLY A 231 2.29 -6.78 25.09
C GLY A 231 1.68 -5.65 24.24
N GLY A 232 0.46 -5.84 23.72
CA GLY A 232 -0.22 -4.87 22.85
C GLY A 232 0.36 -4.79 21.43
N LYS A 233 1.19 -5.75 21.02
CA LYS A 233 1.89 -5.76 19.72
C LYS A 233 1.68 -7.09 19.00
N ALA A 234 1.56 -7.03 17.68
CA ALA A 234 1.62 -8.17 16.77
C ALA A 234 2.72 -7.97 15.74
N THR A 235 3.43 -9.04 15.38
CA THR A 235 4.55 -8.98 14.44
C THR A 235 4.59 -10.19 13.52
N VAL A 236 4.82 -9.95 12.23
CA VAL A 236 5.09 -11.02 11.25
C VAL A 236 6.30 -10.63 10.41
N THR A 237 7.24 -11.56 10.26
CA THR A 237 8.38 -11.41 9.34
C THR A 237 8.05 -12.05 8.01
N TYR A 238 8.34 -11.34 6.92
CA TYR A 238 8.07 -11.77 5.55
C TYR A 238 9.32 -11.69 4.69
N GLN A 239 9.56 -12.74 3.89
CA GLN A 239 10.62 -12.75 2.90
C GLN A 239 10.08 -12.14 1.60
N ILE A 240 10.57 -10.95 1.23
CA ILE A 240 10.14 -10.29 0.00
C ILE A 240 10.69 -11.08 -1.20
N PRO A 241 9.84 -11.54 -2.14
CA PRO A 241 10.31 -12.26 -3.31
C PRO A 241 11.19 -11.40 -4.22
N THR A 242 12.17 -12.01 -4.88
CA THR A 242 13.14 -11.32 -5.77
C THR A 242 12.52 -10.72 -7.03
N TYR A 243 11.34 -11.21 -7.43
CA TYR A 243 10.60 -10.72 -8.60
C TYR A 243 9.70 -9.51 -8.30
N TRP A 244 9.61 -9.05 -7.04
CA TRP A 244 8.88 -7.83 -6.72
C TRP A 244 9.55 -6.61 -7.37
N ARG A 245 8.74 -5.58 -7.62
CA ARG A 245 9.22 -4.29 -8.11
C ARG A 245 9.50 -3.38 -6.92
N ALA A 246 10.40 -2.43 -7.12
CA ALA A 246 10.50 -1.33 -6.18
C ALA A 246 9.21 -0.49 -6.22
N GLY A 247 8.80 0.06 -5.09
CA GLY A 247 7.59 0.87 -4.96
C GLY A 247 6.95 0.77 -3.57
N ASN A 248 5.82 1.46 -3.43
CA ASN A 248 5.03 1.45 -2.20
C ASN A 248 3.93 0.38 -2.26
N TYR A 249 3.82 -0.41 -1.20
CA TYR A 249 2.83 -1.46 -1.04
C TYR A 249 1.95 -1.18 0.19
N ASP A 250 0.63 -1.45 0.10
CA ASP A 250 -0.28 -1.33 1.24
C ASP A 250 0.00 -2.43 2.26
N VAL A 251 0.21 -2.06 3.52
CA VAL A 251 0.25 -2.98 4.64
C VAL A 251 -1.12 -2.93 5.30
N MET A 252 -1.91 -3.99 5.17
CA MET A 252 -3.20 -4.12 5.82
C MET A 252 -3.09 -5.12 6.96
N VAL A 253 -3.61 -4.75 8.12
CA VAL A 253 -3.74 -5.66 9.26
C VAL A 253 -5.19 -5.71 9.71
N VAL A 254 -5.71 -6.91 9.90
CA VAL A 254 -7.04 -7.14 10.47
C VAL A 254 -6.85 -7.86 11.80
N MET A 255 -7.36 -7.26 12.87
CA MET A 255 -7.38 -7.84 14.21
C MET A 255 -8.79 -8.27 14.59
N GLY A 256 -8.91 -9.44 15.21
CA GLY A 256 -10.19 -9.99 15.64
C GLY A 256 -10.02 -11.20 16.55
N GLY A 257 -11.09 -11.53 17.26
CA GLY A 257 -11.12 -12.64 18.21
C GLY A 257 -12.48 -12.79 18.86
N THR A 258 -12.71 -13.93 19.51
CA THR A 258 -13.93 -14.18 20.28
C THR A 258 -14.13 -13.06 21.31
N ASN A 259 -15.31 -12.44 21.32
CA ASN A 259 -15.71 -11.32 22.20
C ASN A 259 -15.10 -9.96 21.84
N PHE A 260 -14.33 -9.86 20.75
CA PHE A 260 -13.72 -8.62 20.31
C PHE A 260 -14.37 -8.08 19.04
N GLN A 261 -14.39 -6.77 18.91
CA GLN A 261 -14.71 -6.12 17.64
C GLN A 261 -13.57 -6.32 16.65
N ASN A 262 -13.90 -6.69 15.41
CA ASN A 262 -12.90 -6.69 14.35
C ASN A 262 -12.44 -5.26 14.04
N SER A 263 -11.14 -5.07 13.84
CA SER A 263 -10.53 -3.77 13.57
C SER A 263 -9.48 -3.89 12.48
N THR A 264 -9.49 -2.94 11.54
CA THR A 264 -8.58 -2.93 10.40
C THR A 264 -7.73 -1.67 10.45
N ALA A 265 -6.43 -1.81 10.24
CA ALA A 265 -5.51 -0.68 10.05
C ALA A 265 -4.70 -0.84 8.76
N ARG A 266 -4.22 0.31 8.25
CA ARG A 266 -3.38 0.38 7.06
C ARG A 266 -2.10 1.16 7.34
N ALA A 267 -1.04 0.82 6.62
CA ALA A 267 0.25 1.49 6.61
C ALA A 267 0.91 1.29 5.23
N THR A 268 2.06 1.89 5.01
CA THR A 268 2.83 1.74 3.76
C THR A 268 4.11 0.97 4.02
N ALA A 269 4.40 0.02 3.13
CA ALA A 269 5.72 -0.58 3.00
C ALA A 269 6.44 0.01 1.78
N THR A 270 7.55 0.70 2.00
CA THR A 270 8.42 1.21 0.94
C THR A 270 9.42 0.13 0.56
N ILE A 271 9.25 -0.49 -0.61
CA ILE A 271 10.13 -1.56 -1.08
C ILE A 271 11.10 -0.98 -2.10
N THR A 272 12.39 -1.10 -1.82
CA THR A 272 13.46 -0.71 -2.73
C THR A 272 14.06 -1.95 -3.41
N LYS A 273 14.78 -1.77 -4.51
CA LYS A 273 15.50 -2.85 -5.18
C LYS A 273 16.93 -2.41 -5.47
N ASN A 274 17.88 -3.27 -5.13
CA ASN A 274 19.25 -3.08 -5.60
C ASN A 274 19.26 -3.34 -7.11
N GLN A 275 19.54 -2.30 -7.88
CA GLN A 275 19.61 -2.39 -9.33
C GLN A 275 20.75 -3.34 -9.75
N THR A 276 20.45 -4.22 -10.70
CA THR A 276 21.46 -5.10 -11.30
C THR A 276 22.39 -4.26 -12.16
N LYS A 277 23.71 -4.40 -11.96
CA LYS A 277 24.71 -3.67 -12.75
C LYS A 277 24.62 -4.08 -14.23
N THR A 278 24.91 -3.14 -15.11
CA THR A 278 24.98 -3.35 -16.56
C THR A 278 26.36 -3.01 -17.12
N LEU A 279 26.69 -3.62 -18.24
CA LEU A 279 27.92 -3.42 -18.99
C LEU A 279 27.58 -3.00 -20.42
N ILE A 280 28.29 -1.99 -20.93
CA ILE A 280 28.22 -1.55 -22.33
C ILE A 280 29.51 -1.99 -23.03
N THR A 281 29.37 -2.52 -24.25
CA THR A 281 30.48 -2.80 -25.16
C THR A 281 30.27 -2.08 -26.49
N ALA A 282 31.30 -1.42 -26.99
CA ALA A 282 31.31 -0.75 -28.28
C ALA A 282 32.74 -0.63 -28.81
N ASP A 283 32.89 -0.67 -30.13
CA ASP A 283 34.18 -0.47 -30.79
C ASP A 283 34.49 1.01 -30.96
N LYS A 284 35.76 1.30 -31.30
CA LYS A 284 36.16 2.62 -31.80
C LYS A 284 35.55 2.82 -33.19
N VAL A 285 35.04 4.01 -33.46
CA VAL A 285 34.45 4.35 -34.75
C VAL A 285 35.47 5.17 -35.54
N LEU A 286 35.73 4.80 -36.79
CA LEU A 286 36.65 5.51 -37.67
C LEU A 286 35.93 5.91 -38.95
N GLY A 287 36.17 7.12 -39.44
CA GLY A 287 35.58 7.60 -40.69
C GLY A 287 36.39 8.74 -41.30
N THR A 288 36.05 9.08 -42.54
CA THR A 288 36.65 10.21 -43.25
C THR A 288 35.70 11.42 -43.25
N PRO A 289 36.20 12.66 -43.43
CA PRO A 289 35.32 13.81 -43.61
C PRO A 289 34.27 13.56 -44.69
N GLY A 290 33.01 13.87 -44.40
CA GLY A 290 31.86 13.69 -45.30
C GLY A 290 31.27 12.28 -45.33
N SER A 291 31.93 11.27 -44.73
CA SER A 291 31.42 9.90 -44.69
C SER A 291 30.38 9.69 -43.60
N THR A 292 29.52 8.70 -43.79
CA THR A 292 28.59 8.22 -42.76
C THR A 292 29.19 7.01 -42.06
N VAL A 293 29.26 7.06 -40.73
CA VAL A 293 29.75 5.97 -39.88
C VAL A 293 28.65 5.41 -39.00
N GLN A 294 28.79 4.15 -38.60
CA GLN A 294 27.89 3.49 -37.66
C GLN A 294 28.51 3.47 -36.27
N MET A 295 27.79 4.02 -35.29
CA MET A 295 28.09 3.89 -33.88
C MET A 295 27.21 2.78 -33.31
N ASN A 296 27.84 1.67 -32.91
CA ASN A 296 27.13 0.50 -32.40
C ASN A 296 27.40 0.33 -30.91
N ALA A 297 26.38 -0.02 -30.15
CA ALA A 297 26.47 -0.32 -28.73
C ALA A 297 25.75 -1.64 -28.44
N ALA A 298 26.35 -2.49 -27.61
CA ALA A 298 25.67 -3.62 -26.99
C ALA A 298 25.67 -3.45 -25.47
N VAL A 299 24.53 -3.73 -24.83
CA VAL A 299 24.31 -3.57 -23.39
C VAL A 299 23.79 -4.88 -22.82
N LYS A 300 24.49 -5.39 -21.82
CA LYS A 300 24.12 -6.62 -21.08
C LYS A 300 24.08 -6.35 -19.58
N ASP A 301 23.32 -7.14 -18.83
CA ASP A 301 23.51 -7.20 -17.38
C ASP A 301 24.78 -7.99 -17.03
N VAL A 302 25.19 -7.94 -15.75
CA VAL A 302 26.32 -8.72 -15.23
C VAL A 302 26.15 -10.24 -15.33
N LEU A 303 24.95 -10.74 -15.65
CA LEU A 303 24.66 -12.16 -15.86
C LEU A 303 24.70 -12.55 -17.35
N GLY A 304 24.94 -11.58 -18.25
CA GLY A 304 25.05 -11.79 -19.68
C GLY A 304 23.73 -11.67 -20.46
N ASN A 305 22.63 -11.29 -19.81
CA ASN A 305 21.34 -11.10 -20.47
C ASN A 305 21.30 -9.78 -21.24
N ASN A 306 20.63 -9.78 -22.40
CA ASN A 306 20.47 -8.60 -23.24
C ASN A 306 19.51 -7.59 -22.60
N MET A 307 19.89 -6.32 -22.63
CA MET A 307 19.12 -5.24 -21.99
C MET A 307 18.10 -4.58 -22.93
N ASN A 308 17.03 -4.06 -22.33
CA ASN A 308 16.09 -3.14 -22.97
C ASN A 308 16.23 -1.73 -22.35
N GLY A 309 15.80 -0.71 -23.09
CA GLY A 309 15.77 0.68 -22.60
C GLY A 309 16.46 1.66 -23.55
N LYS A 310 16.81 2.84 -23.04
CA LYS A 310 17.38 3.95 -23.82
C LYS A 310 18.90 4.00 -23.70
N VAL A 311 19.57 4.28 -24.81
CA VAL A 311 21.00 4.54 -24.90
C VAL A 311 21.24 5.87 -25.61
N ASP A 312 22.04 6.74 -25.01
CA ASP A 312 22.51 7.96 -25.66
C ASP A 312 23.88 7.74 -26.32
N PHE A 313 24.04 8.28 -27.52
CA PHE A 313 25.33 8.47 -28.17
C PHE A 313 25.74 9.94 -28.02
N ILE A 314 26.81 10.18 -27.27
CA ILE A 314 27.26 11.51 -26.88
C ILE A 314 28.64 11.76 -27.50
N LEU A 315 28.74 12.68 -28.45
CA LEU A 315 29.97 13.01 -29.14
C LEU A 315 30.49 14.36 -28.65
N ASN A 316 31.73 14.40 -28.16
CA ASN A 316 32.38 15.59 -27.62
C ASN A 316 31.52 16.35 -26.59
N GLY A 317 30.79 15.61 -25.74
CA GLY A 317 29.90 16.17 -24.72
C GLY A 317 28.46 16.46 -25.18
N THR A 318 28.16 16.40 -26.47
CA THR A 318 26.82 16.67 -27.03
C THR A 318 26.08 15.37 -27.34
N THR A 319 24.85 15.21 -26.82
CA THR A 319 23.99 14.08 -27.18
C THR A 319 23.52 14.20 -28.63
N MET A 320 23.97 13.27 -29.47
CA MET A 320 23.65 13.26 -30.90
C MET A 320 22.34 12.51 -31.18
N ALA A 321 22.10 11.43 -30.43
CA ALA A 321 20.89 10.63 -30.52
C ALA A 321 20.64 9.83 -29.25
N THR A 322 19.36 9.56 -28.98
CA THR A 322 18.90 8.54 -28.03
C THR A 322 18.24 7.42 -28.81
N GLN A 323 18.77 6.19 -28.68
CA GLN A 323 18.25 5.00 -29.35
C GLN A 323 17.64 4.04 -28.34
N MET A 324 16.59 3.33 -28.77
CA MET A 324 16.04 2.22 -28.01
C MET A 324 16.86 0.95 -28.29
N LEU A 325 17.21 0.22 -27.23
CA LEU A 325 17.82 -1.10 -27.36
C LEU A 325 16.83 -2.09 -27.96
N THR A 326 17.27 -2.79 -28.99
CA THR A 326 16.60 -3.96 -29.57
C THR A 326 17.53 -5.16 -29.37
N ASP A 327 17.09 -6.13 -28.56
CA ASP A 327 17.89 -7.30 -28.17
C ASP A 327 19.29 -6.92 -27.64
N GLY A 328 19.34 -5.96 -26.70
CA GLY A 328 20.59 -5.50 -26.10
C GLY A 328 21.45 -4.66 -27.04
N LYS A 329 21.00 -4.29 -28.24
CA LYS A 329 21.80 -3.52 -29.21
C LYS A 329 21.15 -2.21 -29.60
N ALA A 330 21.96 -1.18 -29.78
CA ALA A 330 21.57 0.10 -30.35
C ALA A 330 22.58 0.51 -31.43
N ASN A 331 22.09 1.05 -32.54
CA ASN A 331 22.92 1.54 -33.64
C ASN A 331 22.49 2.96 -33.99
N TYR A 332 23.47 3.84 -34.23
CA TYR A 332 23.23 5.20 -34.68
C TYR A 332 24.11 5.53 -35.87
N SER A 333 23.49 6.08 -36.92
CA SER A 333 24.20 6.52 -38.12
C SER A 333 24.56 7.99 -37.99
N TYR A 334 25.86 8.29 -38.07
CA TYR A 334 26.38 9.64 -37.93
C TYR A 334 27.11 10.06 -39.20
N LYS A 335 26.69 11.19 -39.80
CA LYS A 335 27.39 11.80 -40.93
C LYS A 335 28.46 12.76 -40.41
N ILE A 336 29.71 12.42 -40.66
CA ILE A 336 30.85 13.30 -40.34
C ILE A 336 30.79 14.51 -41.29
N PRO A 337 30.81 15.75 -40.78
CA PRO A 337 30.86 16.94 -41.63
C PRO A 337 32.04 16.89 -42.62
N SER A 338 31.81 17.35 -43.85
CA SER A 338 32.83 17.33 -44.91
C SER A 338 34.04 18.22 -44.61
N ASN A 339 33.87 19.21 -43.73
CA ASN A 339 34.91 20.12 -43.25
C ASN A 339 35.51 19.71 -41.90
N SER A 340 35.19 18.53 -41.37
CA SER A 340 35.76 18.08 -40.09
C SER A 340 37.29 17.95 -40.18
N PRO A 341 38.03 18.47 -39.18
CA PRO A 341 39.46 18.28 -39.10
C PRO A 341 39.80 16.80 -38.84
N ILE A 342 41.02 16.41 -39.21
CA ILE A 342 41.57 15.11 -38.84
C ILE A 342 41.87 15.14 -37.35
N THR A 343 41.10 14.37 -36.58
CA THR A 343 41.13 14.44 -35.12
C THR A 343 40.50 13.19 -34.50
N THR A 344 40.66 13.06 -33.19
CA THR A 344 39.95 12.07 -32.37
C THR A 344 38.98 12.80 -31.44
N MET A 345 37.70 12.45 -31.54
CA MET A 345 36.65 13.00 -30.68
C MET A 345 36.22 11.97 -29.62
N PRO A 346 36.06 12.37 -28.35
CA PRO A 346 35.49 11.51 -27.32
C PRO A 346 34.05 11.11 -27.69
N LEU A 347 33.77 9.80 -27.66
CA LEU A 347 32.43 9.26 -27.83
C LEU A 347 32.03 8.53 -26.54
N VAL A 348 31.00 9.03 -25.86
CA VAL A 348 30.44 8.40 -24.66
C VAL A 348 29.11 7.77 -25.02
N ILE A 349 28.93 6.52 -24.61
CA ILE A 349 27.68 5.78 -24.75
C ILE A 349 27.09 5.61 -23.35
N ARG A 350 25.87 6.08 -23.14
CA ARG A 350 25.20 6.05 -21.83
C ARG A 350 23.93 5.22 -21.89
N TYR A 351 23.86 4.16 -21.10
CA TYR A 351 22.62 3.45 -20.82
C TYR A 351 21.93 4.06 -19.60
N HIS A 352 20.63 4.34 -19.72
CA HIS A 352 19.86 5.05 -18.69
C HIS A 352 19.46 4.19 -17.49
N GLY A 353 19.48 2.86 -17.60
CA GLY A 353 18.93 1.98 -16.56
C GLY A 353 17.41 2.08 -16.41
N ASN A 354 16.90 1.47 -15.35
CA ASN A 354 15.51 1.55 -14.86
C ASN A 354 15.44 1.00 -13.41
N ASP A 355 14.25 0.84 -12.82
CA ASP A 355 14.07 0.33 -11.45
C ASP A 355 14.70 -1.06 -11.17
N GLN A 356 15.04 -1.82 -12.22
CA GLN A 356 15.64 -3.16 -12.12
C GLN A 356 17.14 -3.16 -12.42
N TYR A 357 17.62 -2.23 -13.26
CA TYR A 357 18.98 -2.24 -13.81
C TYR A 357 19.64 -0.87 -13.70
N ALA A 358 20.90 -0.86 -13.27
CA ALA A 358 21.62 0.39 -13.01
C ALA A 358 21.99 1.07 -14.34
N PRO A 359 22.10 2.40 -14.38
CA PRO A 359 22.72 3.08 -15.51
C PRO A 359 24.20 2.71 -15.62
N SER A 360 24.73 2.78 -16.84
CA SER A 360 26.16 2.55 -17.12
C SER A 360 26.65 3.47 -18.23
N ASN A 361 27.96 3.74 -18.26
CA ASN A 361 28.58 4.55 -19.31
C ASN A 361 29.83 3.84 -19.85
N LEU A 362 30.09 3.98 -21.14
CA LEU A 362 31.33 3.56 -21.80
C LEU A 362 31.91 4.74 -22.58
N SER A 363 33.21 4.95 -22.44
CA SER A 363 33.95 5.92 -23.27
C SER A 363 34.74 5.19 -24.35
N THR A 364 34.58 5.61 -25.59
CA THR A 364 35.33 5.22 -26.79
C THR A 364 35.63 6.47 -27.61
N ILE A 365 36.01 6.33 -28.88
CA ILE A 365 36.35 7.45 -29.75
C ILE A 365 35.66 7.37 -31.10
N LEU A 366 35.42 8.54 -31.69
CA LEU A 366 35.25 8.73 -33.13
C LEU A 366 36.52 9.35 -33.70
N GLY A 367 37.29 8.58 -34.47
CA GLY A 367 38.45 9.07 -35.21
C GLY A 367 38.06 9.54 -36.61
N VAL A 368 38.31 10.83 -36.89
CA VAL A 368 38.22 11.39 -38.24
C VAL A 368 39.60 11.32 -38.85
N GLN A 369 39.76 10.54 -39.91
CA GLN A 369 41.02 10.26 -40.58
C GLN A 369 40.95 10.53 -42.08
N ASP A 370 42.09 10.73 -42.70
CA ASP A 370 42.16 10.90 -44.15
C ASP A 370 42.04 9.56 -44.88
N LYS A 371 41.45 9.58 -46.07
CA LYS A 371 41.47 8.43 -46.98
C LYS A 371 42.86 8.33 -47.62
N VAL A 372 43.53 7.20 -47.41
CA VAL A 372 44.77 6.86 -48.10
C VAL A 372 44.43 6.10 -49.38
N THR A 373 44.95 6.56 -50.52
CA THR A 373 44.90 5.84 -51.80
C THR A 373 46.22 5.15 -52.01
N ALA A 374 46.19 3.85 -52.30
CA ALA A 374 47.35 3.05 -52.68
C ALA A 374 47.29 2.69 -54.16
N SER A 375 48.41 2.80 -54.87
CA SER A 375 48.56 2.38 -56.26
C SER A 375 49.80 1.50 -56.36
N VAL A 376 49.61 0.20 -56.61
CA VAL A 376 50.71 -0.76 -56.75
C VAL A 376 51.27 -0.68 -58.17
N TYR A 377 52.59 -0.66 -58.30
CA TYR A 377 53.25 -0.71 -59.60
C TYR A 377 53.18 -2.14 -60.17
N TYR A 378 53.01 -2.25 -61.48
CA TYR A 378 53.10 -3.54 -62.15
C TYR A 378 54.53 -4.07 -62.02
N SER A 379 54.67 -5.34 -61.67
CA SER A 379 55.97 -5.99 -61.54
C SER A 379 55.88 -7.40 -62.13
N ASN A 380 56.82 -7.75 -63.01
CA ASN A 380 56.99 -9.09 -63.58
C ASN A 380 58.33 -9.66 -63.12
N ALA A 381 58.36 -10.96 -62.83
CA ALA A 381 59.59 -11.64 -62.47
C ALA A 381 59.55 -13.10 -62.89
N THR A 382 60.74 -13.65 -63.11
CA THR A 382 60.97 -15.08 -63.31
C THR A 382 61.12 -15.76 -61.95
N ILE A 383 60.65 -16.99 -61.83
CA ILE A 383 60.87 -17.85 -60.65
C ILE A 383 62.38 -17.88 -60.30
N GLY A 384 62.69 -17.77 -59.02
CA GLY A 384 64.04 -17.75 -58.47
C GLY A 384 64.77 -16.41 -58.59
N SER A 385 64.20 -15.39 -59.24
CA SER A 385 64.83 -14.07 -59.40
C SER A 385 64.35 -13.06 -58.36
N PRO A 386 65.21 -12.13 -57.90
CA PRO A 386 64.79 -11.02 -57.05
C PRO A 386 63.88 -10.04 -57.81
N ILE A 387 62.85 -9.55 -57.12
CA ILE A 387 61.90 -8.54 -57.57
C ILE A 387 61.70 -7.50 -56.45
N THR A 388 61.50 -6.23 -56.82
CA THR A 388 61.08 -5.18 -55.89
C THR A 388 59.63 -4.82 -56.16
N PHE A 389 58.73 -5.11 -55.22
CA PHE A 389 57.38 -4.56 -55.25
C PHE A 389 57.41 -3.11 -54.82
N GLY A 390 56.71 -2.25 -55.56
CA GLY A 390 56.54 -0.85 -55.17
C GLY A 390 55.07 -0.45 -55.16
N ALA A 391 54.70 0.43 -54.24
CA ALA A 391 53.39 1.07 -54.22
C ALA A 391 53.51 2.55 -53.86
N LYS A 392 52.68 3.37 -54.51
CA LYS A 392 52.52 4.78 -54.22
C LYS A 392 51.32 5.01 -53.31
N PHE A 393 51.51 5.81 -52.28
CA PHE A 393 50.50 6.17 -51.29
C PHE A 393 50.27 7.68 -51.31
N THR A 394 49.02 8.07 -51.51
CA THR A 394 48.61 9.48 -51.51
C THR A 394 47.45 9.73 -50.56
N VAL A 395 47.41 10.94 -50.01
CA VAL A 395 46.28 11.50 -49.27
C VAL A 395 45.91 12.81 -49.94
N LYS A 396 44.64 12.95 -50.37
CA LYS A 396 44.17 14.14 -51.10
C LYS A 396 45.11 14.54 -52.27
N ASN A 397 45.58 13.54 -53.02
CA ASN A 397 46.54 13.68 -54.13
C ASN A 397 47.94 14.22 -53.77
N LYS A 398 48.27 14.36 -52.48
CA LYS A 398 49.62 14.64 -51.98
C LYS A 398 50.29 13.34 -51.50
N THR A 399 51.62 13.29 -51.53
CA THR A 399 52.38 12.12 -51.04
C THR A 399 52.15 11.94 -49.54
N LEU A 400 51.89 10.70 -49.13
CA LEU A 400 51.79 10.35 -47.72
C LEU A 400 53.19 10.41 -47.08
N THR A 401 53.35 11.19 -46.02
CA THR A 401 54.68 11.49 -45.43
C THR A 401 55.30 10.31 -44.68
N GLY A 402 54.48 9.35 -44.23
CA GLY A 402 54.95 8.17 -43.53
C GLY A 402 53.83 7.16 -43.25
N GLY A 403 54.20 5.96 -42.82
CA GLY A 403 53.28 4.88 -42.48
C GLY A 403 53.95 3.52 -42.58
N LYS A 404 53.25 2.46 -42.19
CA LYS A 404 53.70 1.07 -42.33
C LYS A 404 52.67 0.29 -43.13
N VAL A 405 53.13 -0.48 -44.09
CA VAL A 405 52.27 -1.26 -44.99
C VAL A 405 52.67 -2.73 -44.96
N ALA A 406 51.68 -3.61 -45.07
CA ALA A 406 51.90 -5.03 -45.26
C ALA A 406 51.88 -5.35 -46.75
N VAL A 407 52.84 -6.15 -47.21
CA VAL A 407 52.90 -6.63 -48.59
C VAL A 407 52.36 -8.05 -48.62
N LYS A 408 51.39 -8.30 -49.51
CA LYS A 408 50.71 -9.59 -49.62
C LYS A 408 50.72 -10.14 -51.03
N ILE A 409 50.99 -11.44 -51.18
CA ILE A 409 50.80 -12.21 -52.42
C ILE A 409 49.71 -13.25 -52.15
N ASN A 410 48.68 -13.30 -53.00
CA ASN A 410 47.52 -14.22 -52.85
C ASN A 410 46.90 -14.20 -51.44
N GLY A 411 46.86 -13.02 -50.80
CA GLY A 411 46.31 -12.83 -49.46
C GLY A 411 47.27 -13.16 -48.30
N LEU A 412 48.40 -13.82 -48.56
CA LEU A 412 49.42 -14.13 -47.56
C LEU A 412 50.37 -12.94 -47.38
N THR A 413 50.64 -12.56 -46.13
CA THR A 413 51.62 -11.49 -45.82
C THR A 413 53.03 -12.03 -45.95
N ILE A 414 53.80 -11.49 -46.89
CA ILE A 414 55.22 -11.85 -47.11
C ILE A 414 56.17 -10.94 -46.34
N GLY A 415 55.70 -9.75 -45.93
CA GLY A 415 56.48 -8.83 -45.12
C GLY A 415 55.77 -7.51 -44.87
N THR A 416 56.47 -6.60 -44.20
CA THR A 416 56.02 -5.21 -44.00
C THR A 416 57.14 -4.25 -44.37
N THR A 417 56.79 -3.11 -44.93
CA THR A 417 57.73 -2.02 -45.25
C THR A 417 57.15 -0.68 -44.82
N ASN A 418 57.99 0.33 -44.74
CA ASN A 418 57.58 1.69 -44.39
C ASN A 418 57.30 2.50 -45.65
N ILE A 419 56.35 3.41 -45.54
CA ILE A 419 56.10 4.45 -46.54
C ILE A 419 57.11 5.57 -46.27
N VAL A 420 57.90 5.93 -47.28
CA VAL A 420 58.83 7.05 -47.24
C VAL A 420 58.49 7.95 -48.42
N ASN A 421 58.12 9.21 -48.14
CA ASN A 421 57.74 10.20 -49.17
C ASN A 421 56.70 9.70 -50.19
N GLY A 422 55.71 8.96 -49.72
CA GLY A 422 54.61 8.43 -50.53
C GLY A 422 54.95 7.17 -51.31
N ILE A 423 56.11 6.54 -51.11
CA ILE A 423 56.50 5.29 -51.76
C ILE A 423 56.81 4.24 -50.70
N ALA A 424 56.38 3.01 -50.91
CA ALA A 424 56.86 1.86 -50.16
C ALA A 424 57.38 0.81 -51.13
N THR A 425 58.60 0.34 -50.91
CA THR A 425 59.23 -0.74 -51.68
C THR A 425 59.53 -1.95 -50.79
N TYR A 426 59.45 -3.14 -51.37
CA TYR A 426 59.75 -4.39 -50.68
C TYR A 426 60.40 -5.38 -51.65
N ASP A 427 61.63 -5.78 -51.33
CA ASP A 427 62.38 -6.77 -52.10
C ASP A 427 61.95 -8.18 -51.71
N TYR A 428 61.78 -9.03 -52.72
CA TYR A 428 61.31 -10.40 -52.58
C TYR A 428 61.97 -11.29 -53.64
N VAL A 429 62.23 -12.56 -53.34
CA VAL A 429 62.63 -13.55 -54.35
C VAL A 429 61.42 -14.42 -54.61
N VAL A 430 60.96 -14.48 -55.87
CA VAL A 430 59.81 -15.32 -56.23
C VAL A 430 60.25 -16.78 -56.07
N PRO A 431 59.66 -17.54 -55.13
CA PRO A 431 60.09 -18.91 -54.85
C PRO A 431 59.77 -19.87 -55.99
#